data_AF-A0A9D9LE21-F1
#
_entry.id   AF-A0A9D9LE21-F1
#
_cell.length_a   1.000
_cell.length_b   1.000
_cell.length_c   1.000
_cell.angle_alpha   90.00
_cell.angle_beta   90.00
_cell.angle_gamma   90.00
#
_symmetry.space_group_name_H-M   'P 1'
#
loop_
_entity.id
_entity.type
_entity.pdbx_description
1 polymer ?
#
loop_
_entity_poly.entity_id
_entity_poly.type
_entity_poly.pdbx_seq_one_letter_code
_entity_poly.pdbx_strand_id
1 'polypeptide(L)'
;MMDLMLEASLILVVGMGVVFLSLLLFAGLIVALRASDERFNLFRIRRYTARVEAKPEQEDVNDVLVAVLTAAAAVAIRKPVRIRRMRFLDGAATGAWASTGRLNIMASHAIPKRKSAT
;
A
#
# COMPACT_ATOMS: atom_id res chain seq x y z
N MET A 1 47.73 32.06 24.40
CA MET A 1 46.52 31.45 25.02
C MET A 1 45.26 31.84 24.26
N MET A 2 45.04 33.14 23.99
CA MET A 2 43.91 33.60 23.16
C MET A 2 43.92 33.04 21.74
N ASP A 3 45.08 32.95 21.09
CA ASP A 3 45.19 32.40 19.72
C ASP A 3 44.76 30.93 19.64
N LEU A 4 45.15 30.14 20.67
CA LEU A 4 44.79 28.73 20.81
C LEU A 4 43.29 28.54 21.01
N MET A 5 42.63 29.46 21.74
CA MET A 5 41.18 29.44 21.91
C MET A 5 40.45 29.83 20.61
N LEU A 6 40.97 30.80 19.86
CA LEU A 6 40.43 31.17 18.56
C LEU A 6 40.53 30.01 17.57
N GLU A 7 41.68 29.37 17.48
CA GLU A 7 41.91 28.23 16.59
C GLU A 7 41.01 27.04 16.94
N ALA A 8 40.88 26.71 18.24
CA ALA A 8 39.97 25.67 18.70
C ALA A 8 38.49 25.99 18.39
N SER A 9 38.07 27.24 18.56
CA SER A 9 36.70 27.66 18.23
C SER A 9 36.40 27.59 16.73
N LEU A 10 37.40 27.92 15.89
CA LEU A 10 37.28 27.85 14.44
C LEU A 10 37.13 26.40 13.98
N ILE A 11 37.96 25.49 14.51
CA ILE A 11 37.87 24.05 14.22
C ILE A 11 36.50 23.49 14.64
N LEU A 12 35.98 23.89 15.80
CA LEU A 12 34.66 23.44 16.27
C LEU A 12 33.54 23.90 15.34
N VAL A 13 33.53 25.18 14.97
CA VAL A 13 32.48 25.76 14.11
C VAL A 13 32.54 25.15 12.71
N VAL A 14 33.75 25.01 12.14
CA VAL A 14 33.93 24.39 10.82
C VAL A 14 33.55 22.91 10.86
N GLY A 15 34.03 22.17 11.86
CA GLY A 15 33.73 20.74 12.03
C GLY A 15 32.23 20.47 12.17
N MET A 16 31.55 21.18 13.08
CA MET A 16 30.10 21.04 13.24
C MET A 16 29.34 21.55 12.01
N GLY A 17 29.79 22.63 11.39
CA GLY A 17 29.19 23.18 10.17
C GLY A 17 29.18 22.16 9.04
N VAL A 18 30.29 21.46 8.81
CA VAL A 18 30.38 20.40 7.77
C VAL A 18 29.45 19.23 8.09
N VAL A 19 29.37 18.79 9.35
CA VAL A 19 28.47 17.70 9.76
C VAL A 19 27.01 18.08 9.51
N PHE A 20 26.59 19.26 9.98
CA PHE A 20 25.22 19.72 9.78
C PHE A 20 24.90 19.92 8.29
N LEU A 21 25.82 20.48 7.51
CA LEU A 21 25.64 20.65 6.08
C LEU A 21 25.46 19.31 5.36
N SER A 22 26.25 18.30 5.73
CA SER A 22 26.14 16.94 5.19
C SER A 22 24.76 16.33 5.52
N LEU A 23 24.32 16.41 6.78
CA LEU A 23 23.00 15.92 7.19
C LEU A 23 21.86 16.63 6.46
N LEU A 24 21.96 17.95 6.27
CA LEU A 24 20.96 18.75 5.57
C LEU A 24 20.88 18.37 4.08
N LEU A 25 22.03 18.12 3.46
CA LEU A 25 22.10 17.62 2.08
C LEU A 25 21.38 16.26 1.97
N PHE A 26 21.69 15.30 2.85
CA PHE A 26 21.02 13.99 2.82
C PHE A 26 19.52 14.09 3.10
N ALA A 27 19.10 14.91 4.07
CA ALA A 27 17.69 15.16 4.34
C ALA A 27 16.98 15.75 3.11
N GLY A 28 17.61 16.73 2.44
CA GLY A 28 17.12 17.30 1.19
C GLY A 28 17.02 16.26 0.07
N LEU A 29 18.02 15.38 -0.06
CA LEU A 29 18.02 14.30 -1.04
C LEU A 29 16.86 13.33 -0.81
N ILE A 30 16.62 12.92 0.44
CA ILE A 30 15.51 12.02 0.79
C ILE A 30 14.16 12.66 0.45
N VAL A 31 13.98 13.94 0.75
CA VAL A 31 12.75 14.69 0.42
C VAL A 31 12.58 14.81 -1.10
N ALA A 32 13.67 15.09 -1.83
CA ALA A 32 13.64 15.20 -3.29
C ALA A 32 13.30 13.86 -3.96
N LEU A 33 13.87 12.76 -3.47
CA LEU A 33 13.55 11.41 -3.93
C LEU A 33 12.10 11.06 -3.65
N ARG A 34 11.60 11.34 -2.44
CA ARG A 34 10.19 11.12 -2.08
C ARG A 34 9.23 11.91 -2.98
N ALA A 35 9.51 13.20 -3.21
CA ALA A 35 8.70 14.04 -4.08
C ALA A 35 8.75 13.57 -5.55
N SER A 36 9.89 13.04 -5.99
CA SER A 36 10.05 12.46 -7.32
C SER A 36 9.26 11.16 -7.46
N ASP A 37 9.38 10.24 -6.49
CA ASP A 37 8.64 8.98 -6.48
C ASP A 37 7.13 9.21 -6.50
N GLU A 38 6.63 10.18 -5.72
CA GLU A 38 5.20 10.50 -5.74
C GLU A 38 4.75 11.02 -7.11
N ARG A 39 5.55 11.87 -7.76
CA ARG A 39 5.27 12.35 -9.13
C ARG A 39 5.32 11.24 -10.18
N PHE A 40 6.32 10.34 -10.12
CA PHE A 40 6.44 9.22 -11.04
C PHE A 40 5.35 8.16 -10.80
N ASN A 41 4.99 7.90 -9.55
CA ASN A 41 3.92 7.00 -9.21
C ASN A 41 2.59 7.52 -9.75
N LEU A 42 2.24 8.79 -9.52
CA LEU A 42 1.03 9.41 -10.09
C LEU A 42 0.96 9.27 -11.63
N PHE A 43 2.09 9.39 -12.32
CA PHE A 43 2.15 9.21 -13.78
C PHE A 43 1.95 7.75 -14.22
N ARG A 44 2.51 6.80 -13.47
CA ARG A 44 2.38 5.35 -13.73
C ARG A 44 0.96 4.87 -13.49
N ILE A 45 0.34 5.32 -12.41
CA ILE A 45 -1.02 4.96 -12.01
C ILE A 45 -2.01 5.42 -13.09
N ARG A 46 -1.88 6.65 -13.59
CA ARG A 46 -2.74 7.18 -14.67
C ARG A 46 -2.76 6.29 -15.92
N ARG A 47 -1.63 5.73 -16.32
CA ARG A 47 -1.56 4.82 -17.48
C ARG A 47 -2.24 3.47 -17.21
N TYR A 48 -2.15 2.95 -15.98
CA TYR A 48 -2.78 1.69 -15.60
C TYR A 48 -4.29 1.84 -15.37
N THR A 49 -4.75 2.92 -14.74
CA THR A 49 -6.20 3.12 -14.50
C THR A 49 -6.96 3.31 -15.81
N ALA A 50 -6.38 4.02 -16.78
CA ALA A 50 -6.97 4.20 -18.10
C ALA A 50 -7.12 2.88 -18.90
N ARG A 51 -6.32 1.85 -18.60
CA ARG A 51 -6.44 0.52 -19.22
C ARG A 51 -7.46 -0.39 -18.52
N VAL A 52 -7.63 -0.25 -17.21
CA VAL A 52 -8.53 -1.13 -16.42
C VAL A 52 -9.98 -0.67 -16.53
N GLU A 53 -10.27 0.63 -16.61
CA GLU A 53 -11.64 1.12 -16.83
C GLU A 53 -12.21 0.79 -18.23
N ALA A 54 -11.38 0.33 -19.17
CA ALA A 54 -11.83 -0.13 -20.49
C ALA A 54 -12.37 -1.57 -20.51
N LYS A 55 -12.24 -2.33 -19.41
CA LYS A 55 -12.80 -3.68 -19.28
C LYS A 55 -13.41 -3.86 -17.88
N PRO A 56 -14.70 -3.57 -17.69
CA PRO A 56 -15.41 -4.08 -16.53
C PRO A 56 -15.57 -5.59 -16.73
N GLU A 57 -14.71 -6.40 -16.11
CA GLU A 57 -15.01 -7.82 -15.94
C GLU A 57 -16.21 -7.90 -15.00
N GLN A 58 -17.37 -8.22 -15.57
CA GLN A 58 -18.51 -8.68 -14.80
C GLN A 58 -18.06 -9.96 -14.09
N GLU A 59 -17.84 -9.86 -12.78
CA GLU A 59 -17.58 -10.99 -11.91
C GLU A 59 -18.92 -11.75 -11.72
N ASP A 60 -19.42 -12.32 -12.82
CA ASP A 60 -20.61 -13.15 -12.83
C ASP A 60 -20.20 -14.52 -12.27
N VAL A 61 -20.29 -14.66 -10.95
CA VAL A 61 -20.06 -15.91 -10.25
C VAL A 61 -21.18 -16.87 -10.65
N ASN A 62 -20.96 -17.56 -11.77
CA ASN A 62 -21.90 -18.51 -12.32
C ASN A 62 -22.03 -19.74 -11.40
N ASP A 63 -23.24 -20.21 -11.16
CA ASP A 63 -23.57 -21.39 -10.35
C ASP A 63 -22.75 -22.63 -10.75
N VAL A 64 -22.40 -22.75 -12.03
CA VAL A 64 -21.55 -23.81 -12.56
C VAL A 64 -20.14 -23.77 -11.93
N LEU A 65 -19.57 -22.59 -11.73
CA LEU A 65 -18.25 -22.41 -11.14
C LEU A 65 -18.24 -22.81 -9.67
N VAL A 66 -19.31 -22.49 -8.94
CA VAL A 66 -19.51 -22.90 -7.55
C VAL A 66 -19.65 -24.43 -7.45
N ALA A 67 -20.40 -25.05 -8.35
CA ALA A 67 -20.55 -26.51 -8.39
C ALA A 67 -19.21 -27.22 -8.64
N VAL A 68 -18.39 -26.73 -9.58
CA VAL A 68 -17.06 -27.28 -9.89
C VAL A 68 -16.11 -27.16 -8.71
N LEU A 69 -16.06 -25.98 -8.06
CA LEU A 69 -15.23 -25.77 -6.87
C LEU A 69 -15.66 -26.67 -5.70
N THR A 70 -16.97 -26.86 -5.52
CA THR A 70 -17.52 -27.74 -4.48
C THR A 70 -17.19 -29.20 -4.74
N ALA A 71 -17.28 -29.66 -5.99
CA ALA A 71 -16.89 -31.01 -6.39
C ALA A 71 -15.39 -31.26 -6.19
N ALA A 72 -14.54 -30.29 -6.56
CA ALA A 72 -13.10 -30.37 -6.35
C ALA A 72 -12.74 -30.45 -4.85
N ALA A 73 -13.39 -29.65 -4.00
CA ALA A 73 -13.22 -29.71 -2.56
C ALA A 73 -13.67 -31.06 -1.96
N ALA A 74 -14.80 -31.60 -2.44
CA ALA A 74 -15.29 -32.91 -2.00
C ALA A 74 -14.32 -34.06 -2.33
N VAL A 75 -13.71 -34.02 -3.52
CA VAL A 75 -12.68 -34.99 -3.95
C VAL A 75 -11.40 -34.83 -3.11
N ALA A 76 -10.97 -33.59 -2.85
CA ALA A 76 -9.76 -33.31 -2.07
C ALA A 76 -9.86 -33.81 -0.60
N ILE A 77 -11.05 -33.74 -0.01
CA ILE A 77 -11.27 -34.06 1.41
C ILE A 77 -11.34 -35.59 1.67
N ARG A 78 -11.54 -36.43 0.63
CA ARG A 78 -11.56 -37.92 0.69
C ARG A 78 -12.37 -38.52 1.86
N LYS A 79 -13.34 -37.78 2.39
CA LYS A 79 -14.27 -38.21 3.45
C LYS A 79 -15.69 -37.90 2.99
N PRO A 80 -16.70 -38.69 3.42
CA PRO A 80 -18.09 -38.42 3.08
C PRO A 80 -18.54 -37.11 3.74
N VAL A 81 -18.51 -36.01 2.98
CA VAL A 81 -18.96 -34.69 3.45
C VAL A 81 -20.48 -34.64 3.35
N ARG A 82 -21.18 -34.81 4.49
CA ARG A 82 -22.61 -34.53 4.58
C ARG A 82 -22.81 -33.04 4.83
N ILE A 83 -23.13 -32.29 3.78
CA ILE A 83 -23.51 -30.88 3.90
C ILE A 83 -24.91 -30.83 4.51
N ARG A 84 -25.00 -30.55 5.81
CA ARG A 84 -26.29 -30.52 6.54
C ARG A 84 -27.07 -29.21 6.34
N ARG A 85 -26.39 -28.11 6.06
CA ARG A 85 -27.00 -26.79 5.86
C ARG A 85 -26.02 -25.87 5.12
N MET A 86 -26.46 -25.28 4.01
CA MET A 86 -25.84 -24.08 3.45
C MET A 86 -26.67 -22.89 3.91
N ARG A 87 -26.03 -21.90 4.52
CA ARG A 87 -26.66 -20.63 4.89
C ARG A 87 -25.84 -19.54 4.22
N PHE A 88 -26.48 -18.80 3.31
CA PHE A 88 -25.91 -17.56 2.82
C PHE A 88 -25.87 -16.59 4.00
N LEU A 89 -24.66 -16.11 4.32
CA LEU A 89 -24.48 -15.01 5.23
C LEU A 89 -24.83 -13.75 4.46
N ASP A 90 -26.13 -13.45 4.35
CA ASP A 90 -26.56 -12.10 3.96
C ASP A 90 -25.87 -11.13 4.91
N GLY A 91 -25.07 -10.24 4.32
CA GLY A 91 -23.98 -9.53 4.95
C GLY A 91 -24.20 -9.27 6.43
N ALA A 92 -23.60 -10.11 7.28
CA ALA A 92 -23.43 -9.77 8.68
C ALA A 92 -22.77 -8.40 8.66
N ALA A 93 -23.46 -7.38 9.19
CA ALA A 93 -22.94 -6.02 9.29
C ALA A 93 -21.52 -6.15 9.82
N THR A 94 -20.55 -6.01 8.92
CA THR A 94 -19.15 -6.28 9.22
C THR A 94 -18.83 -5.29 10.32
N GLY A 95 -18.68 -5.78 11.55
CA GLY A 95 -18.41 -4.90 12.69
C GLY A 95 -17.29 -3.97 12.30
N ALA A 96 -17.38 -2.69 12.66
CA ALA A 96 -16.49 -1.64 12.15
C ALA A 96 -15.00 -2.05 12.18
N TRP A 97 -14.63 -2.87 13.16
CA TRP A 97 -13.29 -3.45 13.28
C TRP A 97 -12.89 -4.39 12.12
N ALA A 98 -13.78 -5.28 11.68
CA ALA A 98 -13.55 -6.18 10.55
C ALA A 98 -13.50 -5.42 9.21
N SER A 99 -14.32 -4.37 9.03
CA SER A 99 -14.23 -3.50 7.85
C SER A 99 -12.95 -2.68 7.83
N THR A 100 -12.51 -2.14 8.99
CA THR A 100 -11.26 -1.38 9.08
C THR A 100 -10.04 -2.27 8.86
N GLY A 101 -10.04 -3.50 9.40
CA GLY A 101 -8.95 -4.46 9.15
C GLY A 101 -8.83 -4.83 7.67
N ARG A 102 -9.96 -5.08 7.00
CA ARG A 102 -9.98 -5.34 5.55
C ARG A 102 -9.52 -4.12 4.75
N LEU A 103 -9.99 -2.92 5.10
CA LEU A 103 -9.54 -1.68 4.49
C LEU A 103 -8.04 -1.47 4.68
N ASN A 104 -7.47 -1.77 5.85
CA ASN A 104 -6.03 -1.56 6.09
C ASN A 104 -5.17 -2.57 5.30
N ILE A 105 -5.61 -3.82 5.20
CA ILE A 105 -4.93 -4.84 4.39
C ILE A 105 -5.09 -4.52 2.89
N MET A 106 -6.28 -4.13 2.44
CA MET A 106 -6.49 -3.71 1.04
C MET A 106 -5.75 -2.41 0.72
N ALA A 107 -5.69 -1.46 1.66
CA ALA A 107 -4.99 -0.18 1.53
C ALA A 107 -3.47 -0.34 1.53
N SER A 108 -2.93 -1.38 2.19
CA SER A 108 -1.50 -1.71 2.10
C SER A 108 -1.05 -2.00 0.66
N HIS A 109 -1.98 -2.38 -0.22
CA HIS A 109 -1.78 -2.57 -1.65
C HIS A 109 -2.49 -1.50 -2.51
N ALA A 110 -3.25 -0.57 -1.90
CA ALA A 110 -4.00 0.44 -2.63
C ALA A 110 -3.13 1.67 -2.90
N ILE A 111 -2.62 1.67 -4.13
CA ILE A 111 -2.19 2.85 -4.85
C ILE A 111 -3.32 3.92 -4.84
N PRO A 112 -3.06 5.18 -4.44
CA PRO A 112 -4.12 6.18 -4.26
C PRO A 112 -4.78 6.60 -5.59
N LYS A 113 -6.09 6.34 -5.74
CA LYS A 113 -6.90 6.94 -6.82
C LYS A 113 -7.17 8.42 -6.48
N ARG A 114 -6.84 9.30 -7.42
CA ARG A 114 -7.00 10.76 -7.34
C ARG A 114 -8.49 11.15 -7.32
N LYS A 115 -8.91 12.00 -6.37
CA LYS A 115 -10.24 12.63 -6.37
C LYS A 115 -10.43 13.46 -7.65
N SER A 116 -11.49 13.17 -8.40
CA SER A 116 -11.98 14.04 -9.47
C SER A 116 -12.62 15.28 -8.85
N ALA A 117 -12.06 16.46 -9.14
CA ALA A 117 -12.66 17.73 -8.78
C ALA A 117 -13.92 17.94 -9.64
N THR A 118 -15.06 18.16 -8.97
CA THR A 118 -16.24 18.85 -9.51
C THR A 118 -16.01 20.34 -9.55
#